data_AF-A0A3L9M7E3-F1
#
_entry.id   AF-A0A3L9M7E3-F1
#
_cell.length_a   1.000
_cell.length_b   1.000
_cell.length_c   1.000
_cell.angle_alpha   90.00
_cell.angle_beta   90.00
_cell.angle_gamma   90.00
#
_symmetry.space_group_name_H-M   'P 1'
#
loop_
_entity.id
_entity.type
_entity.pdbx_description
1 polymer ?
#
loop_
_entity_poly.entity_id
_entity_poly.type
_entity_poly.pdbx_seq_one_letter_code
_entity_poly.pdbx_strand_id
1 'polypeptide(L)'
;MPPLILVNYNFKIAINNGNQVIEFEQGEHDVSDRVALVAVEQLKVAKYSHSSSKSDPTDPTDPTDPTDPTDPTDPTDPTDPTDPTDPTDPTDPTDPTDP
;
A
#
# COMPACT_ATOMS: atom_id res chain seq x y z
N MET A 1 18.61 2.48 9.49
CA MET A 1 18.91 3.15 10.77
C MET A 1 18.49 2.20 11.86
N PRO A 2 19.35 1.90 12.83
CA PRO A 2 18.99 0.99 13.92
C PRO A 2 17.93 1.63 14.84
N PRO A 3 16.99 0.85 15.39
CA PRO A 3 15.92 1.36 16.25
C PRO A 3 16.42 1.82 17.61
N LEU A 4 15.88 2.95 18.05
CA LEU A 4 16.06 3.46 19.41
C LEU A 4 14.95 2.91 20.32
N ILE A 5 15.35 2.36 21.48
CA ILE A 5 14.42 1.93 22.52
C ILE A 5 14.68 2.66 23.82
N LEU A 6 13.62 3.00 24.55
CA LEU A 6 13.68 3.47 25.93
C LEU A 6 13.43 2.29 26.86
N VAL A 7 14.48 1.87 27.55
CA VAL A 7 14.47 0.77 28.52
C VAL A 7 13.95 1.28 29.86
N ASN A 8 12.85 0.71 30.33
CA ASN A 8 12.22 1.06 31.60
C ASN A 8 12.77 0.26 32.79
N TYR A 9 13.28 -0.95 32.54
CA TYR A 9 13.84 -1.84 33.55
C TYR A 9 15.10 -2.52 33.02
N ASN A 10 16.14 -2.62 33.84
CA ASN A 10 17.37 -3.31 33.46
C ASN A 10 17.05 -4.76 33.05
N PHE A 11 17.62 -5.19 31.93
CA PHE A 11 17.42 -6.56 31.44
C PHE A 11 18.68 -7.10 30.77
N LYS A 12 18.73 -8.42 30.63
CA LYS A 12 19.82 -9.14 29.96
C LYS A 12 19.25 -9.86 28.76
N ILE A 13 19.95 -9.79 27.63
CA ILE A 13 19.60 -10.53 26.43
C ILE A 13 20.83 -11.25 25.87
N ALA A 14 20.63 -12.51 25.53
CA ALA A 14 21.64 -13.31 24.84
C ALA A 14 21.56 -13.04 23.33
N ILE A 15 22.68 -12.63 22.76
CA ILE A 15 22.85 -12.38 21.33
C ILE A 15 23.91 -13.35 20.76
N ASN A 16 24.14 -13.31 19.45
CA ASN A 16 25.14 -14.17 18.77
C ASN A 16 24.96 -15.66 19.12
N ASN A 17 23.71 -16.14 19.03
CA ASN A 17 23.30 -17.52 19.34
C ASN A 17 23.61 -17.96 20.79
N GLY A 18 23.70 -17.02 21.73
CA GLY A 18 24.00 -17.31 23.13
C GLY A 18 25.46 -17.11 23.52
N ASN A 19 26.34 -16.78 22.57
CA ASN A 19 27.77 -16.60 22.83
C ASN A 19 28.09 -15.26 23.52
N GLN A 20 27.13 -14.34 23.57
CA GLN A 20 27.31 -13.04 24.22
C GLN A 20 26.03 -12.65 24.94
N VAL A 21 26.14 -12.18 26.18
CA VAL A 21 25.03 -11.61 26.94
C VAL A 21 25.29 -10.13 27.12
N ILE A 22 24.33 -9.31 26.71
CA ILE A 22 24.35 -7.86 26.91
C ILE A 22 23.39 -7.51 28.03
N GLU A 23 23.84 -6.66 28.94
CA GLU A 23 23.02 -6.03 29.97
C GLU A 23 22.65 -4.62 29.51
N PHE A 24 21.35 -4.35 29.44
CA PHE A 24 20.80 -3.04 29.11
C PHE A 24 20.34 -2.38 30.40
N GLU A 25 20.88 -1.19 30.68
CA GLU A 25 20.45 -0.35 31.79
C GLU A 25 19.23 0.51 31.41
N GLN A 26 18.58 1.16 32.38
CA GLN A 26 17.50 2.10 32.09
C GLN A 26 18.01 3.28 31.25
N GLY A 27 17.20 3.72 30.29
CA GLY A 27 17.55 4.82 29.40
C GLY A 27 17.37 4.48 27.92
N GLU A 28 17.80 5.37 27.05
CA GLU A 28 17.73 5.18 25.61
C GLU A 28 18.92 4.37 25.09
N HIS A 29 18.63 3.34 24.30
CA HIS A 29 19.65 2.49 23.68
C HIS A 29 19.37 2.32 22.20
N ASP A 30 20.43 2.47 21.41
CA ASP A 30 20.44 2.10 20.00
C ASP A 30 20.73 0.59 19.88
N VAL A 31 19.78 -0.15 19.31
CA VAL A 31 19.81 -1.62 19.29
C VAL A 31 19.46 -2.17 17.92
N SER A 32 19.77 -3.43 17.64
CA SER A 32 19.31 -4.10 16.42
C SER A 32 17.81 -4.38 16.44
N ASP A 33 17.16 -4.50 15.28
CA ASP A 33 15.72 -4.79 15.15
C ASP A 33 15.27 -6.00 15.98
N ARG A 34 16.08 -7.06 16.00
CA ARG A 34 15.82 -8.26 16.81
C ARG A 34 15.77 -7.96 18.30
N VAL A 35 16.68 -7.12 18.79
CA VAL A 35 16.75 -6.74 20.21
C VAL A 35 15.58 -5.83 20.54
N ALA A 36 15.25 -4.86 19.69
CA ALA A 36 14.10 -3.98 19.89
C ALA A 36 12.79 -4.77 19.95
N LEU A 37 12.57 -5.71 19.01
CA LEU A 37 11.38 -6.54 19.00
C LEU A 37 11.25 -7.40 20.27
N VAL A 38 12.35 -8.00 20.71
CA VAL A 38 12.35 -8.80 21.95
C VAL A 38 12.12 -7.91 23.18
N ALA A 39 12.78 -6.76 23.28
CA ALA A 39 12.68 -5.87 24.43
C ALA A 39 11.28 -5.21 24.54
N VAL A 40 10.69 -4.82 23.42
CA VAL A 40 9.38 -4.12 23.37
C VAL A 40 8.22 -5.09 23.35
N GLU A 41 8.20 -6.06 22.43
CA GLU A 41 7.02 -6.91 22.22
C GLU A 41 7.00 -8.13 23.14
N GLN A 42 8.16 -8.79 23.32
CA GLN A 42 8.24 -10.05 24.06
C GLN A 42 8.39 -9.82 25.56
N LEU A 43 9.38 -9.02 25.94
CA LEU A 43 9.73 -8.76 27.34
C LEU A 43 8.96 -7.59 27.93
N LYS A 44 8.46 -6.66 27.10
CA LYS A 44 7.74 -5.44 27.53
C LYS A 44 8.51 -4.61 28.56
N VAL A 45 9.84 -4.69 28.52
CA VAL A 45 10.76 -3.95 29.40
C VAL A 45 11.17 -2.61 28.79
N ALA A 46 10.93 -2.41 27.51
CA ALA A 46 11.24 -1.19 26.78
C ALA A 46 10.06 -0.71 25.92
N LYS A 47 10.18 0.51 25.40
CA LYS A 47 9.28 1.08 24.38
C LYS A 47 10.12 1.60 23.24
N TYR A 48 9.58 1.63 22.02
CA TYR A 48 10.22 2.37 20.93
C TYR A 48 10.26 3.86 21.30
N SER A 49 11.45 4.42 21.49
CA SER A 49 11.58 5.87 21.59
C SER A 49 11.65 6.39 20.17
N HIS A 50 10.56 7.00 19.73
CA HIS A 50 10.56 7.83 18.54
C HIS A 50 11.26 9.16 18.88
N SER A 51 12.50 9.10 19.40
CA SER A 51 13.35 10.29 19.47
C SER A 51 13.64 10.64 18.02
N SER A 52 12.85 11.58 17.54
CA SER A 52 12.90 12.15 16.22
C SER A 52 14.28 12.77 15.98
N SER A 53 15.25 12.00 15.52
CA SER A 53 16.03 12.49 14.38
C SER A 53 15.12 12.27 13.16
N LYS A 54 14.14 13.12 12.86
CA LYS A 54 14.38 14.51 12.43
C LYS A 54 15.85 14.75 12.04
N SER A 55 16.37 13.97 11.08
CA SER A 55 16.65 14.71 9.86
C SER A 55 15.28 15.23 9.49
N ASP A 56 15.01 16.51 9.75
CA ASP A 56 13.99 17.14 8.93
C ASP A 56 14.36 16.70 7.52
N PRO A 57 13.53 15.95 6.78
CA PRO A 57 13.59 16.19 5.35
C PRO A 57 13.41 17.71 5.29
N THR A 58 14.43 18.43 4.84
CA THR A 58 14.23 19.81 4.38
C THR A 58 12.91 19.78 3.66
N ASP A 59 11.95 20.57 4.17
CA ASP A 59 10.58 20.58 3.67
C ASP A 59 10.68 20.51 2.15
N PRO A 60 10.17 19.44 1.49
CA PRO A 60 10.38 19.28 0.07
C PRO A 60 9.91 20.57 -0.57
N THR A 61 10.77 21.22 -1.36
CA THR A 61 10.38 22.41 -2.11
C THR A 61 9.05 22.09 -2.78
N ASP A 62 8.05 22.95 -2.60
CA ASP A 62 6.72 22.73 -3.17
C ASP A 62 6.89 22.28 -4.63
N PRO A 63 6.30 21.13 -5.02
CA PRO A 63 6.39 20.69 -6.40
C PRO A 63 5.87 21.82 -7.28
N THR A 64 6.58 22.11 -8.38
CA THR A 64 6.06 23.04 -9.38
C THR A 64 4.69 22.55 -9.82
N ASP A 65 3.72 23.46 -9.88
CA ASP A 65 2.37 23.12 -10.35
C ASP A 65 2.47 22.38 -11.70
N PRO A 66 1.74 21.26 -11.86
CA PRO A 66 1.71 20.55 -13.13
C PRO A 66 1.22 21.50 -14.22
N THR A 67 1.80 21.40 -15.41
CA THR A 67 1.25 22.11 -16.58
C THR A 67 -0.17 21.62 -16.84
N ASP A 68 -1.09 22.54 -17.13
CA ASP A 68 -2.45 22.20 -17.50
C ASP A 68 -2.46 21.18 -18.64
N PRO A 69 -3.29 20.12 -18.56
CA PRO A 69 -3.42 19.16 -19.64
C PRO A 69 -3.94 19.86 -20.90
N THR A 70 -3.44 19.45 -22.06
CA THR A 70 -4.01 19.87 -23.34
C THR A 70 -5.47 19.41 -23.43
N ASP A 71 -6.35 20.28 -23.93
CA ASP A 71 -7.74 19.92 -24.20
C ASP A 71 -7.83 18.68 -25.10
N PRO A 72 -8.74 17.73 -24.82
CA PRO A 72 -8.95 16.58 -25.67
C PRO A 72 -9.42 17.02 -27.06
N THR A 73 -9.03 16.28 -28.08
CA THR A 73 -9.58 16.46 -29.43
C THR A 73 -11.05 16.07 -29.43
N ASP A 74 -11.89 16.84 -30.12
CA ASP A 74 -13.31 16.52 -30.30
C ASP A 74 -13.47 15.13 -30.95
N PRO A 75 -14.46 14.33 -30.50
CA PRO A 75 -14.75 13.04 -31.11
C PRO A 75 -15.19 13.23 -32.56
N THR A 76 -14.85 12.25 -33.41
CA THR A 76 -15.38 12.18 -34.77
C THR A 76 -16.87 11.84 -34.73
N ASP A 77 -17.66 12.48 -35.59
CA ASP A 77 -19.09 12.16 -35.74
C ASP A 77 -19.30 10.68 -36.09
N PRO A 78 -20.34 10.03 -35.53
CA PRO A 78 -20.67 8.65 -35.87
C PRO A 78 -21.06 8.53 -37.33
N THR A 79 -20.78 7.37 -37.93
CA THR A 79 -21.29 7.03 -39.26
C THR A 79 -22.80 6.78 -39.21
N ASP A 80 -23.52 7.22 -40.23
CA ASP A 80 -24.96 6.94 -40.36
C ASP A 80 -25.26 5.43 -40.36
N PRO A 81 -26.37 4.99 -39.74
CA PRO A 81 -26.77 3.59 -39.75
C PRO A 81 -27.09 3.11 -41.17
N THR A 82 -26.85 1.83 -41.43
CA THR A 82 -27.30 1.18 -42.66
C THR A 82 -28.83 1.01 -42.64
N ASP A 83 -29.48 1.19 -43.80
CA ASP A 83 -30.90 0.95 -43.95
C ASP A 83 -31.28 -0.51 -43.60
N PRO A 84 -32.46 -0.74 -42.99
CA PRO A 84 -32.94 -2.08 -42.68
C PRO A 84 -33.19 -2.90 -43.96
N THR A 85 -33.00 -4.22 -43.85
CA THR A 85 -33.40 -5.15 -44.91
C THR A 85 -34.94 -5.29 -44.94
N ASP A 86 -35.51 -5.38 -46.14
CA ASP A 86 -36.95 -5.64 -46.32
C ASP A 86 -37.38 -6.97 -45.68
N PRO A 87 -38.60 -7.04 -45.11
CA PRO A 87 -39.13 -8.27 -44.54
C PRO A 87 -39.34 -9.34 -45.62
N THR A 88 -39.21 -10.61 -45.22
CA THR A 88 -39.53 -11.75 -46.07
C THR A 88 -41.04 -11.92 -46.17
N ASP A 89 -41.55 -12.29 -47.34
CA ASP A 89 -42.98 -12.57 -47.53
C ASP A 89 -43.45 -13.74 -46.63
N PRO A 90 -44.69 -13.68 -46.11
CA PRO A 90 -45.24 -14.77 -45.30
C PRO A 90 -45.41 -16.05 -46.14
N THR A 91 -45.27 -17.19 -45.47
CA THR A 91 -45.54 -18.50 -46.06
C THR A 91 -47.05 -18.74 -46.11
N ASP A 92 -47.55 -19.33 -47.21
CA ASP A 92 -48.96 -19.70 -47.34
C ASP A 92 -49.37 -20.72 -46.27
N PRO A 93 -50.59 -20.62 -45.71
CA PRO A 93 -51.10 -21.58 -44.76
C PRO A 93 -51.27 -22.97 -45.40
N THR A 94 -50.90 -24.01 -44.66
CA THR A 94 -51.20 -25.40 -45.04
C THR A 94 -52.68 -25.70 -44.80
N ASP A 95 -53.32 -26.35 -45.77
CA ASP A 95 -54.72 -26.78 -45.65
C ASP A 95 -54.93 -27.72 -44.45
N PRO A 96 -56.04 -27.58 -43.69
CA PRO A 96 -56.35 -28.50 -42.61
C PRO A 96 -56.64 -29.90 -43.15
N THR A 97 -56.15 -30.91 -42.44
CA THR A 97 -56.52 -32.31 -42.72
C THR A 97 -57.86 -32.63 -42.04
N ASP A 98 -58.77 -33.24 -42.80
CA ASP A 98 -60.11 -33.68 -42.38
C ASP A 98 -59.99 -34.84 -41.36
N PRO A 99 -60.79 -34.88 -40.26
CA PRO A 99 -60.63 -35.83 -39.15
C PRO A 99 -60.80 -37.32 -39.48
#